data_AF-A0A520WV75-F1
#
_entry.id   AF-A0A520WV75-F1
#
_cell.length_a   1.000
_cell.length_b   1.000
_cell.length_c   1.000
_cell.angle_alpha   90.00
_cell.angle_beta   90.00
_cell.angle_gamma   90.00
#
_symmetry.space_group_name_H-M   'P 1'
#
loop_
_entity.id
_entity.type
_entity.pdbx_description
1 polymer ?
#
loop_
_entity_poly.entity_id
_entity_poly.type
_entity_poly.pdbx_seq_one_letter_code
_entity_poly.pdbx_strand_id
1 'polypeptide(L)'
;MAVSAHDETEVLKKAKDRLGEDYVPTEDEPYMNEKQQDYFRMLLLEWKKSIHSAAGVTLQSLQDGPIREPDLNDRASSETDWSIELRTRDRQRKLIGKIDSALRR
;
A
#
# COMPACT_ATOMS: atom_id res chain seq x y z
N MET A 1 9.56 -10.56 10.29
CA MET A 1 9.75 -9.12 10.64
C MET A 1 8.41 -8.39 10.57
N ALA A 2 8.04 -7.60 11.58
CA ALA A 2 6.70 -7.00 11.69
C ALA A 2 6.46 -5.88 10.65
N VAL A 3 5.61 -6.15 9.66
CA VAL A 3 5.14 -5.14 8.71
C VAL A 3 4.24 -4.14 9.42
N SER A 4 4.83 -3.01 9.80
CA SER A 4 4.20 -1.91 10.53
C SER A 4 3.59 -0.88 9.56
N ALA A 5 2.84 0.08 10.09
CA ALA A 5 2.28 1.22 9.36
C ALA A 5 3.32 2.01 8.51
N HIS A 6 4.63 1.80 8.74
CA HIS A 6 5.70 2.34 7.90
C HIS A 6 5.53 2.00 6.41
N ASP A 7 5.09 0.78 6.07
CA ASP A 7 4.97 0.37 4.67
C ASP A 7 3.90 1.19 3.92
N GLU A 8 2.76 1.49 4.56
CA GLU A 8 1.69 2.25 3.90
C GLU A 8 2.11 3.69 3.62
N THR A 9 2.84 4.31 4.56
CA THR A 9 3.40 5.66 4.39
C THR A 9 4.52 5.72 3.35
N GLU A 10 5.36 4.70 3.28
CA GLU A 10 6.40 4.60 2.26
C GLU A 10 5.80 4.38 0.88
N VAL A 11 4.77 3.54 0.77
CA VAL A 11 4.03 3.33 -0.48
C VAL A 11 3.36 4.62 -0.94
N LEU A 12 2.81 5.44 -0.03
CA LEU A 12 2.29 6.77 -0.35
C LEU A 12 3.39 7.72 -0.82
N LYS A 13 4.52 7.76 -0.11
CA LYS A 13 5.66 8.60 -0.50
C LYS A 13 6.17 8.23 -1.90
N LYS A 14 6.32 6.94 -2.17
CA LYS A 14 6.70 6.42 -3.49
C LYS A 14 5.67 6.74 -4.58
N ALA A 15 4.39 6.73 -4.25
CA ALA A 15 3.33 7.14 -5.18
C ALA A 15 3.41 8.64 -5.49
N LYS A 16 3.70 9.48 -4.48
CA LYS A 16 3.93 10.92 -4.66
C LYS A 16 5.15 11.18 -5.54
N ASP A 17 6.26 10.49 -5.30
CA ASP A 17 7.51 10.66 -6.07
C ASP A 17 7.32 10.29 -7.56
N ARG A 18 6.38 9.39 -7.88
CA ARG A 18 6.04 9.02 -9.26
C ARG A 18 5.18 10.04 -10.00
N LEU A 19 4.49 10.94 -9.29
CA LEU A 19 3.56 11.89 -9.91
C LEU A 19 4.27 13.04 -10.64
N GLY A 20 5.59 13.18 -10.49
CA GLY A 20 6.37 14.26 -11.09
C GLY A 20 6.18 15.60 -10.37
N GLU A 21 7.04 16.57 -10.68
CA GLU A 21 7.04 17.90 -10.05
C GLU A 21 6.07 18.90 -10.71
N ASP A 22 5.34 18.49 -11.73
CA ASP A 22 4.58 19.40 -12.61
C ASP A 22 3.55 20.25 -11.85
N TYR A 23 3.02 19.75 -10.73
CA TYR A 23 2.10 20.50 -9.89
C TYR A 23 2.02 19.94 -8.46
N VAL A 24 2.19 20.82 -7.48
CA VAL A 24 1.96 20.55 -6.04
C VAL A 24 1.04 21.65 -5.50
N PRO A 25 -0.10 21.30 -4.88
CA PRO A 25 -1.00 22.28 -4.27
C PRO A 25 -0.28 23.20 -3.27
N THR A 26 -0.52 24.51 -3.38
CA THR A 26 -0.01 25.53 -2.44
C THR A 26 -1.15 26.19 -1.67
N GLU A 27 -0.82 26.88 -0.57
CA GLU A 27 -1.80 27.60 0.26
C GLU A 27 -2.35 28.87 -0.41
N ASP A 28 -1.69 29.36 -1.47
CA ASP A 28 -2.09 30.55 -2.22
C ASP A 28 -3.28 30.31 -3.17
N GLU A 29 -3.69 29.06 -3.33
CA GLU A 29 -4.77 28.67 -4.24
C GLU A 29 -6.10 28.44 -3.51
N PRO A 30 -7.25 28.72 -4.16
CA PRO A 30 -8.55 28.34 -3.62
C PRO A 30 -8.62 26.85 -3.30
N TYR A 31 -9.06 26.54 -2.08
CA TYR A 31 -9.16 25.17 -1.59
C TYR A 31 -10.03 24.30 -2.51
N MET A 32 -9.50 23.13 -2.89
CA MET A 32 -10.16 22.14 -3.75
C MET A 32 -10.60 22.69 -5.11
N ASN A 33 -9.77 23.56 -5.70
CA ASN A 33 -9.92 23.93 -7.11
C ASN A 33 -9.72 22.71 -8.04
N GLU A 34 -10.06 22.86 -9.33
CA GLU A 34 -9.98 21.78 -10.32
C GLU A 34 -8.58 21.15 -10.41
N LYS A 35 -7.50 21.95 -10.36
CA LYS A 35 -6.12 21.45 -10.40
C LYS A 35 -5.77 20.61 -9.18
N GLN A 36 -6.18 21.06 -7.98
CA GLN A 36 -5.99 20.31 -6.74
C GLN A 36 -6.76 18.99 -6.77
N GLN A 37 -8.00 19.00 -7.25
CA GLN A 37 -8.80 17.78 -7.38
C GLN A 37 -8.15 16.79 -8.35
N ASP A 38 -7.67 17.26 -9.50
CA ASP A 38 -6.96 16.42 -10.47
C ASP A 38 -5.68 15.83 -9.88
N TYR A 39 -4.89 16.64 -9.16
CA TYR A 39 -3.71 16.18 -8.44
C TYR A 39 -4.04 15.06 -7.43
N PHE A 40 -5.02 15.27 -6.56
CA PHE A 40 -5.41 14.26 -5.58
C PHE A 40 -5.99 13.01 -6.25
N ARG A 41 -6.72 13.16 -7.36
CA ARG A 41 -7.21 12.02 -8.14
C ARG A 41 -6.06 11.17 -8.66
N MET A 42 -5.05 11.79 -9.27
CA MET A 42 -3.88 11.08 -9.77
C MET A 42 -3.08 10.44 -8.64
N LEU A 43 -2.87 11.16 -7.53
CA LEU A 43 -2.16 10.64 -6.36
C LEU A 43 -2.86 9.41 -5.77
N LEU A 44 -4.18 9.44 -5.64
CA LEU A 44 -4.98 8.32 -5.15
C LEU A 44 -4.90 7.10 -6.09
N LEU A 45 -4.94 7.31 -7.41
CA LEU A 45 -4.78 6.26 -8.40
C LEU A 45 -3.39 5.61 -8.33
N GLU A 46 -2.33 6.41 -8.26
CA GLU A 46 -0.96 5.91 -8.18
C GLU A 46 -0.69 5.23 -6.83
N TRP A 47 -1.29 5.73 -5.75
CA TRP A 47 -1.21 5.08 -4.44
C TRP A 47 -1.88 3.70 -4.46
N LYS A 48 -3.10 3.60 -5.00
CA LYS A 48 -3.79 2.32 -5.21
C LYS A 48 -2.95 1.34 -6.03
N LYS A 49 -2.37 1.80 -7.15
CA LYS A 49 -1.50 0.99 -8.01
C LYS A 49 -0.26 0.49 -7.26
N SER A 50 0.34 1.34 -6.44
CA SER A 50 1.52 0.98 -5.64
C SER A 50 1.19 -0.07 -4.57
N ILE A 51 0.02 0.02 -3.93
CA ILE A 51 -0.48 -1.02 -3.01
C ILE A 51 -0.68 -2.35 -3.75
N HIS A 52 -1.30 -2.34 -4.94
CA HIS A 52 -1.48 -3.56 -5.74
C HIS A 52 -0.15 -4.20 -6.15
N SER A 53 0.83 -3.38 -6.55
CA SER A 53 2.16 -3.88 -6.91
C SER A 53 2.86 -4.52 -5.72
N ALA A 54 2.82 -3.89 -4.55
CA ALA A 54 3.41 -4.46 -3.33
C ALA A 54 2.70 -5.78 -2.94
N ALA A 55 1.37 -5.81 -2.99
CA ALA A 55 0.59 -7.01 -2.70
C ALA A 55 0.90 -8.18 -3.65
N GLY A 56 1.17 -7.90 -4.93
CA GLY A 56 1.59 -8.92 -5.90
C GLY A 56 2.91 -9.60 -5.52
N VAL A 57 3.89 -8.83 -5.05
CA VAL A 57 5.18 -9.35 -4.58
C VAL A 57 4.98 -10.23 -3.34
N THR A 58 4.22 -9.76 -2.34
CA THR A 58 3.93 -10.55 -1.13
C THR A 58 3.18 -11.84 -1.46
N LEU A 59 2.24 -11.80 -2.40
CA LEU A 59 1.50 -13.00 -2.83
C LEU A 59 2.43 -14.03 -3.47
N GLN A 60 3.38 -13.59 -4.29
CA GLN A 60 4.38 -14.48 -4.87
C GLN A 60 5.23 -15.13 -3.76
N SER A 61 5.73 -14.35 -2.81
CA SER A 61 6.47 -14.88 -1.65
C SER A 61 5.67 -15.90 -0.82
N LEU A 62 4.36 -15.65 -0.63
CA LEU A 62 3.46 -16.57 0.07
C LEU A 62 3.21 -17.86 -0.72
N GLN A 63 3.09 -17.78 -2.04
CA GLN A 63 2.89 -18.93 -2.92
C GLN A 63 4.13 -19.81 -3.00
N ASP A 64 5.31 -19.21 -3.03
CA ASP A 64 6.58 -19.93 -3.01
C ASP A 64 6.76 -20.70 -1.69
N GLY A 65 6.15 -20.21 -0.61
CA GLY A 65 5.89 -20.91 0.64
C GLY A 65 7.14 -21.31 1.44
N PRO A 66 7.01 -21.57 2.76
CA PRO A 66 8.09 -22.22 3.49
C PRO A 66 8.23 -23.65 2.96
N ILE A 67 9.44 -24.02 2.52
CA ILE A 67 9.83 -25.42 2.33
C ILE A 67 9.49 -26.11 3.65
N ARG A 68 8.73 -27.21 3.65
CA ARG A 68 8.33 -27.92 4.87
C ARG A 68 9.52 -28.06 5.83
N GLU A 69 9.52 -27.22 6.87
CA GLU A 69 10.66 -27.14 7.77
C GLU A 69 10.65 -28.39 8.66
N PRO A 70 11.79 -29.11 8.76
CA PRO A 70 11.87 -30.31 9.59
C PRO A 70 11.73 -30.03 11.09
N ASP A 71 12.09 -28.81 11.53
CA ASP A 71 12.01 -28.38 12.94
C ASP A 71 10.66 -27.71 13.27
N LEU A 72 10.14 -28.03 14.46
CA LEU A 72 8.93 -27.44 15.04
C LEU A 72 9.10 -25.95 15.35
N ASN A 73 10.30 -25.53 15.76
CA ASN A 73 10.57 -24.12 16.08
C ASN A 73 10.58 -23.24 14.82
N ASP A 74 11.20 -23.75 13.76
CA ASP A 74 11.21 -23.09 12.45
C ASP A 74 9.77 -22.96 11.94
N ARG A 75 8.99 -24.06 12.00
CA ARG A 75 7.58 -24.06 11.60
C ARG A 75 6.74 -23.01 12.36
N ALA A 76 6.90 -22.92 13.69
CA ALA A 76 6.18 -21.94 14.49
C ALA A 76 6.52 -20.49 14.12
N SER A 77 7.78 -20.24 13.73
CA SER A 77 8.25 -18.94 13.27
C SER A 77 7.63 -18.57 11.92
N SER A 78 7.66 -19.51 10.97
CA SER A 78 7.04 -19.39 9.66
C SER A 78 5.52 -19.11 9.73
N GLU A 79 4.78 -19.83 10.59
CA GLU A 79 3.34 -19.61 10.81
C GLU A 79 3.05 -18.20 11.36
N THR A 80 3.92 -17.70 12.24
CA THR A 80 3.78 -16.37 12.84
C THR A 80 3.95 -15.28 11.79
N ASP A 81 5.01 -15.36 10.97
CA ASP A 81 5.25 -14.40 9.88
C ASP A 81 4.08 -14.40 8.87
N TRP A 82 3.56 -15.58 8.50
CA TRP A 82 2.34 -15.70 7.67
C TRP A 82 1.13 -15.00 8.28
N SER A 83 0.91 -15.16 9.59
CA SER A 83 -0.21 -14.52 10.28
C SER A 83 -0.11 -12.99 10.24
N ILE A 84 1.11 -12.44 10.27
CA ILE A 84 1.38 -11.00 10.17
C ILE A 84 1.08 -10.51 8.76
N GLU A 85 1.56 -11.22 7.73
CA GLU A 85 1.34 -10.87 6.33
C GLU A 85 -0.15 -10.84 5.98
N LEU A 86 -0.92 -11.84 6.44
CA LEU A 86 -2.36 -11.90 6.21
C LEU A 86 -3.09 -10.68 6.80
N ARG A 87 -2.70 -10.27 8.02
CA ARG A 87 -3.26 -9.07 8.69
C ARG A 87 -2.90 -7.79 7.93
N THR A 88 -1.68 -7.69 7.43
CA THR A 88 -1.24 -6.55 6.60
C THR A 88 -2.08 -6.46 5.32
N ARG A 89 -2.28 -7.58 4.62
CA ARG A 89 -3.11 -7.64 3.41
C ARG A 89 -4.55 -7.19 3.70
N ASP A 90 -5.11 -7.57 4.85
CA ASP A 90 -6.45 -7.13 5.23
C ASP A 90 -6.54 -5.62 5.47
N ARG A 91 -5.51 -5.00 6.03
CA ARG A 91 -5.42 -3.53 6.16
C ARG A 91 -5.31 -2.86 4.79
N GLN A 92 -4.43 -3.35 3.92
CA GLN A 92 -4.28 -2.84 2.55
C GLN A 92 -5.58 -2.92 1.75
N ARG A 93 -6.35 -4.02 1.86
CA ARG A 93 -7.66 -4.14 1.20
C ARG A 93 -8.65 -3.08 1.71
N LYS A 94 -8.70 -2.85 3.02
CA LYS A 94 -9.55 -1.81 3.62
C LYS A 94 -9.13 -0.41 3.16
N LEU A 95 -7.82 -0.16 3.04
CA LEU A 95 -7.28 1.10 2.52
C LEU A 95 -7.68 1.33 1.07
N ILE A 96 -7.55 0.32 0.20
CA ILE A 96 -8.04 0.39 -1.19
C ILE A 96 -9.53 0.73 -1.23
N GLY A 97 -10.35 0.11 -0.38
CA GLY A 97 -11.78 0.43 -0.28
C GLY A 97 -12.06 1.89 0.09
N LYS A 98 -11.22 2.51 0.94
CA LYS A 98 -11.30 3.94 1.28
C LYS A 98 -10.86 4.82 0.11
N ILE A 99 -9.79 4.45 -0.60
CA ILE A 99 -9.32 5.16 -1.80
C ILE A 99 -10.41 5.16 -2.88
N ASP A 100 -11.02 4.00 -3.15
CA ASP A 100 -12.11 3.88 -4.12
C ASP A 100 -13.34 4.70 -3.72
N SER A 101 -13.61 4.81 -2.42
CA SER A 101 -14.67 5.67 -1.90
C SER A 101 -14.35 7.15 -2.11
N ALA A 102 -13.11 7.56 -1.89
CA ALA A 102 -12.66 8.94 -2.12
C ALA A 102 -12.69 9.32 -3.61
N LEU A 103 -12.31 8.41 -4.50
CA LEU A 103 -12.34 8.63 -5.96
C LEU A 103 -13.75 8.77 -6.55
N ARG A 104 -14.78 8.29 -5.84
CA ARG A 104 -16.19 8.41 -6.24
C ARG A 104 -16.88 9.68 -5.76
N ARG A 105 -16.24 10.44 -4.87
CA ARG A 105 -16.76 11.72 -4.37
C ARG A 105 -16.40 12.83 -5.34
#